data_AF-A0A8S0H2T6-F1
#
_entry.id   AF-A0A8S0H2T6-F1
#
_cell.length_a   1.000
_cell.length_b   1.000
_cell.length_c   1.000
_cell.angle_alpha   90.00
_cell.angle_beta   90.00
_cell.angle_gamma   90.00
#
_symmetry.space_group_name_H-M   'P 1'
#
loop_
_entity.id
_entity.type
_entity.pdbx_description
1 polymer ?
#
loop_
_entity_poly.entity_id
_entity_poly.type
_entity_poly.pdbx_seq_one_letter_code
_entity_poly.pdbx_strand_id
1 'polypeptide(L)'
;MLCGLLLALLLSLGAPLWVRLIGPGLGSDGYALASGGLHWLAWCAPGFILHGLFCVPLQARARFVLAGLGSLLFNLPPVIYLASLHHAATPTGLAAACVLGSLLMPTVLLPSLLRDGWQPWRMQAAPGAGRELLQRIGPLLSSNLASQGLALLERMAASLLGEGAVTWINLARKLINLPLIALMSLNQVLLGLMSGSSGEQRLDLLRKGLSSATLLTIPAVVGLIGAAAALVHLLLPDQAADSPLPELLAWFSVPLMFGAWNALLARYAYAAGDTRMPLNCELAGSLLNALLLAALPYFLGLIGIALAAICGVILTGLLLMRRQQLLGLVPWRSHWLIGLGGMALAALFLHPLTSIWWQLGLSSACGLLLLLILAAWLRPWRQNLT
;
A
#
# COMPACT_ATOMS: atom_id res chain seq x y z
N MET A 1 -21.18 14.98 9.07
CA MET A 1 -21.33 16.26 8.35
C MET A 1 -20.59 17.38 9.05
N LEU A 2 -21.01 17.84 10.22
CA LEU A 2 -20.34 18.94 10.95
C LEU A 2 -18.84 18.68 11.18
N CYS A 3 -18.44 17.50 11.67
CA CYS A 3 -17.03 17.16 11.84
C CYS A 3 -16.24 17.20 10.51
N GLY A 4 -16.88 16.83 9.39
CA GLY A 4 -16.23 16.86 8.08
C GLY A 4 -16.10 18.27 7.52
N LEU A 5 -17.08 19.13 7.74
CA LEU A 5 -17.01 20.56 7.39
C LEU A 5 -15.97 21.28 8.24
N LEU A 6 -15.91 21.00 9.55
CA LEU A 6 -14.87 21.54 10.43
C LEU A 6 -13.48 21.08 10.00
N LEU A 7 -13.33 19.80 9.67
CA LEU A 7 -12.06 19.26 9.16
C LEU A 7 -11.67 19.91 7.82
N ALA A 8 -12.62 20.07 6.89
CA ALA A 8 -12.40 20.75 5.63
C ALA A 8 -11.95 22.20 5.85
N LEU A 9 -12.62 22.93 6.74
CA LEU A 9 -12.27 24.31 7.08
C LEU A 9 -10.86 24.40 7.69
N LEU A 10 -10.54 23.51 8.64
CA LEU A 10 -9.24 23.47 9.31
C LEU A 10 -8.11 23.17 8.32
N LEU A 11 -8.31 22.20 7.42
CA LEU A 11 -7.33 21.86 6.38
C LEU A 11 -7.22 22.96 5.32
N SER A 12 -8.33 23.60 4.96
CA SER A 12 -8.41 24.64 3.92
C SER A 12 -7.79 25.96 4.38
N LEU A 13 -8.08 26.41 5.60
CA LEU A 13 -7.47 27.61 6.20
C LEU A 13 -6.01 27.38 6.59
N GLY A 14 -5.70 26.17 7.10
CA GLY A 14 -4.35 25.77 7.45
C GLY A 14 -3.51 25.31 6.25
N ALA A 15 -4.05 25.33 5.03
CA ALA A 15 -3.40 24.78 3.84
C ALA A 15 -1.92 25.19 3.67
N PRO A 16 -1.54 26.49 3.79
CA PRO A 16 -0.13 26.87 3.70
C PRO A 16 0.72 26.23 4.80
N LEU A 17 0.24 26.19 6.04
CA LEU A 17 0.98 25.59 7.17
C LEU A 17 1.16 24.08 6.97
N TRP A 18 0.09 23.38 6.58
CA TRP A 18 0.13 21.94 6.32
C TRP A 18 1.06 21.58 5.18
N VAL A 19 1.05 22.35 4.08
CA VAL A 19 1.97 22.12 2.96
C VAL A 19 3.41 22.40 3.37
N ARG A 20 3.68 23.40 4.21
CA ARG A 20 5.04 23.67 4.73
C ARG A 20 5.54 22.53 5.61
N LEU A 21 4.65 21.95 6.41
CA LEU A 21 4.98 20.81 7.26
C LEU A 21 5.23 19.54 6.44
N ILE A 22 4.36 19.25 5.45
CA ILE A 22 4.37 17.99 4.69
C ILE A 22 5.36 18.04 3.52
N GLY A 23 5.64 19.22 2.97
CA GLY A 23 6.51 19.44 1.82
C GLY A 23 7.53 20.55 2.05
N PRO A 24 8.40 20.46 3.09
CA PRO A 24 9.37 21.51 3.39
C PRO A 24 10.37 21.78 2.27
N GLY A 25 10.64 20.79 1.40
CA GLY A 25 11.57 20.93 0.27
C GLY A 25 10.95 21.43 -1.04
N LEU A 26 9.68 21.83 -1.05
CA LEU A 26 9.03 22.35 -2.24
C LEU A 26 9.54 23.76 -2.59
N GLY A 27 9.77 24.02 -3.88
CA GLY A 27 10.05 25.37 -4.40
C GLY A 27 8.86 26.34 -4.21
N SER A 28 9.07 27.64 -4.45
CA SER A 28 8.03 28.67 -4.25
C SER A 28 6.77 28.43 -5.07
N ASP A 29 6.94 28.01 -6.33
CA ASP A 29 5.84 27.77 -7.27
C ASP A 29 5.12 26.45 -6.93
N GLY A 30 5.87 25.41 -6.58
CA GLY A 30 5.33 24.13 -6.09
C GLY A 30 4.55 24.31 -4.78
N TYR A 31 5.01 25.18 -3.89
CA TYR A 31 4.32 25.51 -2.65
C TYR A 31 2.98 26.21 -2.91
N ALA A 32 2.95 27.20 -3.81
CA ALA A 32 1.72 27.90 -4.18
C ALA A 32 0.70 26.95 -4.82
N LEU A 33 1.13 26.09 -5.75
CA LEU A 33 0.28 25.08 -6.39
C LEU A 33 -0.23 24.04 -5.40
N ALA A 34 0.63 23.52 -4.52
CA ALA A 34 0.25 22.54 -3.51
C ALA A 34 -0.72 23.12 -2.47
N SER A 35 -0.51 24.37 -2.03
CA SER A 35 -1.41 25.06 -1.12
C SER A 35 -2.77 25.34 -1.77
N GLY A 36 -2.77 25.81 -3.02
CA GLY A 36 -4.00 25.99 -3.79
C GLY A 36 -4.76 24.67 -4.01
N GLY A 37 -4.04 23.60 -4.35
CA GLY A 37 -4.60 22.26 -4.48
C GLY A 37 -5.19 21.73 -3.19
N LEU A 38 -4.47 21.86 -2.06
CA LEU A 38 -4.96 21.43 -0.75
C LEU A 38 -6.20 22.22 -0.30
N HIS A 39 -6.26 23.52 -0.61
CA HIS A 39 -7.43 24.35 -0.31
C HIS A 39 -8.71 23.80 -0.96
N TRP A 40 -8.63 23.34 -2.21
CA TRP A 40 -9.74 22.68 -2.91
C TRP A 40 -9.99 21.27 -2.40
N LEU A 41 -8.93 20.44 -2.30
CA LEU A 41 -9.05 19.03 -1.92
C LEU A 41 -9.52 18.83 -0.47
N ALA A 42 -9.31 19.81 0.42
CA ALA A 42 -9.86 19.80 1.77
C ALA A 42 -11.38 19.64 1.78
N TRP A 43 -12.08 20.16 0.77
CA TRP A 43 -13.53 20.04 0.62
C TRP A 43 -14.00 18.64 0.21
N CYS A 44 -13.09 17.69 -0.06
CA CYS A 44 -13.43 16.28 -0.19
C CYS A 44 -13.74 15.62 1.17
N ALA A 45 -13.25 16.17 2.28
CA ALA A 45 -13.36 15.58 3.62
C ALA A 45 -14.80 15.29 4.08
N PRO A 46 -15.79 16.18 3.89
CA PRO A 46 -17.18 15.91 4.25
C PRO A 46 -17.77 14.74 3.45
N GLY A 47 -17.44 14.67 2.15
CA GLY A 47 -17.87 13.59 1.26
C GLY A 47 -17.32 12.24 1.70
N PHE A 48 -16.02 12.16 2.00
CA PHE A 48 -15.39 10.93 2.49
C PHE A 48 -15.95 10.47 3.84
N ILE A 49 -16.14 11.39 4.79
CA ILE A 49 -16.73 11.05 6.10
C ILE A 49 -18.17 10.54 5.94
N LEU A 50 -18.97 11.19 5.10
CA LEU A 50 -20.35 10.75 4.87
C LEU A 50 -20.39 9.39 4.20
N HIS A 51 -19.58 9.18 3.16
CA HIS A 51 -19.47 7.91 2.47
C HIS A 51 -19.04 6.79 3.42
N GLY A 52 -18.02 7.01 4.25
CA GLY A 52 -17.59 6.05 5.28
C GLY A 52 -18.72 5.68 6.24
N LEU A 53 -19.47 6.66 6.74
CA LEU A 53 -20.62 6.43 7.63
C LEU A 53 -21.74 5.65 6.95
N PHE A 54 -22.00 5.93 5.67
CA PHE A 54 -23.03 5.26 4.88
C PHE A 54 -22.67 3.81 4.54
N CYS A 55 -21.38 3.53 4.38
CA CYS A 55 -20.87 2.18 4.13
C CYS A 55 -21.05 1.25 5.33
N VAL A 56 -20.96 1.74 6.58
CA VAL A 56 -21.07 0.89 7.79
C VAL A 56 -22.36 0.05 7.83
N PRO A 57 -23.58 0.63 7.78
CA PRO A 57 -24.81 -0.15 7.80
C PRO A 57 -25.02 -1.00 6.54
N LEU A 58 -24.55 -0.53 5.37
CA LEU A 58 -24.65 -1.28 4.13
C LEU A 58 -23.77 -2.54 4.14
N GLN A 59 -22.54 -2.43 4.64
CA GLN A 59 -21.64 -3.57 4.81
C GLN A 59 -22.14 -4.52 5.89
N ALA A 60 -22.72 -4.02 6.99
CA ALA A 60 -23.36 -4.84 8.01
C ALA A 60 -24.54 -5.67 7.46
N ARG A 61 -25.20 -5.18 6.39
CA ARG A 61 -26.27 -5.87 5.67
C ARG A 61 -25.79 -6.63 4.43
N ALA A 62 -24.49 -6.92 4.35
CA ALA A 62 -23.84 -7.63 3.24
C ALA A 62 -23.98 -6.97 1.84
N ARG A 63 -24.30 -5.67 1.77
CA ARG A 63 -24.37 -4.90 0.51
C ARG A 63 -23.00 -4.32 0.12
N PHE A 64 -22.01 -5.18 -0.03
CA PHE A 64 -20.61 -4.79 -0.27
C PHE A 64 -20.38 -4.12 -1.63
N VAL A 65 -21.07 -4.57 -2.68
CA VAL A 65 -20.93 -4.01 -4.04
C VAL A 65 -21.34 -2.54 -4.07
N LEU A 66 -22.46 -2.21 -3.44
CA LEU A 66 -22.96 -0.84 -3.36
C LEU A 66 -21.98 0.06 -2.60
N ALA A 67 -21.43 -0.41 -1.48
CA ALA A 67 -20.37 0.29 -0.76
C ALA A 67 -19.09 0.48 -1.60
N GLY A 68 -18.73 -0.52 -2.41
CA GLY A 68 -17.55 -0.48 -3.29
C GLY A 68 -17.64 0.50 -4.46
N LEU A 69 -18.85 0.82 -4.94
CA LEU A 69 -19.07 1.79 -6.02
C LEU A 69 -18.55 3.19 -5.69
N GLY A 70 -18.39 3.53 -4.40
CA GLY A 70 -17.79 4.80 -3.99
C GLY A 70 -16.43 5.06 -4.64
N SER A 71 -15.54 4.06 -4.66
CA SER A 71 -14.20 4.22 -5.26
C SER A 71 -14.29 4.58 -6.74
N LEU A 72 -15.19 3.94 -7.48
CA LEU A 72 -15.44 4.24 -8.89
C LEU A 72 -15.93 5.69 -9.05
N LEU A 73 -16.94 6.08 -8.27
CA LEU A 73 -17.55 7.42 -8.35
C LEU A 73 -16.59 8.54 -7.98
N PHE A 74 -15.62 8.28 -7.09
CA PHE A 74 -14.58 9.26 -6.77
C PHE A 74 -13.58 9.45 -7.92
N ASN A 75 -13.17 8.36 -8.57
CA ASN A 75 -12.12 8.40 -9.60
C ASN A 75 -12.67 8.77 -10.99
N LEU A 76 -13.95 8.53 -11.26
CA LEU A 76 -14.54 8.71 -12.58
C LEU A 76 -14.56 10.19 -13.05
N PRO A 77 -14.93 11.20 -12.24
CA PRO A 77 -14.85 12.59 -12.67
C PRO A 77 -13.43 13.09 -12.95
N PRO A 78 -12.41 12.83 -12.10
CA PRO A 78 -11.02 13.14 -12.44
C PRO A 78 -10.54 12.49 -13.75
N VAL A 79 -10.91 11.22 -13.99
CA VAL A 79 -10.54 10.51 -15.22
C VAL A 79 -11.21 11.13 -16.44
N ILE A 80 -12.50 11.46 -16.38
CA ILE A 80 -13.22 12.13 -17.47
C ILE A 80 -12.66 13.52 -17.74
N TYR A 81 -12.32 14.27 -16.69
CA TYR A 81 -11.70 15.60 -16.82
C TYR A 81 -10.36 15.52 -17.55
N LEU A 82 -9.48 14.60 -17.15
CA LEU A 82 -8.18 14.41 -17.81
C LEU A 82 -8.34 13.88 -19.25
N ALA A 83 -9.28 12.95 -19.48
CA ALA A 83 -9.54 12.38 -20.79
C ALA A 83 -10.23 13.36 -21.77
N SER A 84 -10.85 14.44 -21.28
CA SER A 84 -11.48 15.44 -22.14
C SER A 84 -10.54 16.61 -22.44
N LEU A 85 -9.86 17.15 -21.43
CA LEU A 85 -8.99 18.31 -21.61
C LEU A 85 -7.55 17.99 -22.00
N HIS A 86 -7.05 16.77 -21.77
CA HIS A 86 -5.67 16.36 -22.08
C HIS A 86 -4.63 17.39 -21.61
N HIS A 87 -3.97 18.11 -22.54
CA HIS A 87 -2.95 19.12 -22.24
C HIS A 87 -3.50 20.44 -21.67
N ALA A 88 -4.81 20.71 -21.81
CA ALA A 88 -5.47 21.88 -21.21
C ALA A 88 -5.91 21.64 -19.76
N ALA A 89 -5.64 20.45 -19.19
CA ALA A 89 -6.02 20.12 -17.82
C ALA A 89 -5.21 20.95 -16.82
N THR A 90 -5.90 21.62 -15.91
CA THR A 90 -5.28 22.42 -14.84
C THR A 90 -5.30 21.66 -13.51
N PRO A 91 -4.32 21.89 -12.61
CA PRO A 91 -4.32 21.30 -11.28
C PRO A 91 -5.58 21.65 -10.46
N THR A 92 -6.11 22.86 -10.62
CA THR A 92 -7.33 23.32 -9.96
C THR A 92 -8.57 22.63 -10.51
N GLY A 93 -8.68 22.45 -11.84
CA GLY A 93 -9.77 21.70 -12.45
C GLY A 93 -9.78 20.22 -12.04
N LEU A 94 -8.60 19.60 -11.93
CA LEU A 94 -8.46 18.26 -11.39
C LEU A 94 -8.91 18.18 -9.92
N ALA A 95 -8.52 19.15 -9.09
CA ALA A 95 -8.95 19.22 -7.69
C ALA A 95 -10.48 19.40 -7.57
N ALA A 96 -11.09 20.24 -8.40
CA ALA A 96 -12.54 20.41 -8.46
C ALA A 96 -13.26 19.12 -8.89
N ALA A 97 -12.71 18.39 -9.86
CA ALA A 97 -13.24 17.08 -10.26
C ALA A 97 -13.18 16.05 -9.12
N CYS A 98 -12.12 16.06 -8.31
CA CYS A 98 -12.05 15.22 -7.10
C CYS A 98 -13.13 15.61 -6.07
N VAL A 99 -13.40 16.90 -5.87
CA VAL A 99 -14.46 17.36 -4.97
C VAL A 99 -15.82 16.88 -5.46
N LEU A 100 -16.11 17.00 -6.77
CA LEU A 100 -17.32 16.44 -7.37
C LEU A 100 -17.43 14.93 -7.13
N GLY A 101 -16.35 14.18 -7.34
CA GLY A 101 -16.31 12.73 -7.05
C GLY A 101 -16.61 12.40 -5.59
N SER A 102 -16.08 13.20 -4.66
CA SER A 102 -16.32 13.01 -3.21
C SER A 102 -17.78 13.25 -2.81
N LEU A 103 -18.51 14.09 -3.55
CA LEU A 103 -19.94 14.36 -3.35
C LEU A 103 -20.81 13.29 -4.02
N LEU A 104 -20.38 12.74 -5.15
CA LEU A 104 -21.07 11.64 -5.83
C LEU A 104 -21.04 10.34 -5.01
N MET A 105 -19.92 10.04 -4.35
CA MET A 105 -19.74 8.88 -3.47
C MET A 105 -20.90 8.64 -2.48
N PRO A 106 -21.26 9.60 -1.60
CA PRO A 106 -22.36 9.42 -0.65
C PRO A 106 -23.75 9.54 -1.28
N THR A 107 -23.92 10.38 -2.31
CA THR A 107 -25.25 10.65 -2.89
C THR A 107 -25.83 9.41 -3.55
N VAL A 108 -25.01 8.54 -4.15
CA VAL A 108 -25.46 7.26 -4.72
C VAL A 108 -25.88 6.25 -3.63
N LEU A 109 -25.30 6.31 -2.43
CA LEU A 109 -25.68 5.44 -1.31
C LEU A 109 -26.95 5.90 -0.59
N LEU A 110 -27.27 7.19 -0.67
CA LEU A 110 -28.36 7.81 0.08
C LEU A 110 -29.75 7.20 -0.23
N PRO A 111 -30.18 6.97 -1.49
CA PRO A 111 -31.47 6.37 -1.79
C PRO A 111 -31.65 4.99 -1.14
N SER A 112 -30.60 4.17 -1.14
CA SER A 112 -30.63 2.84 -0.54
C SER A 112 -30.78 2.90 0.98
N LEU A 113 -30.12 3.86 1.64
CA LEU A 113 -30.26 4.10 3.08
C LEU A 113 -31.66 4.59 3.45
N LEU A 114 -32.23 5.50 2.66
CA LEU A 114 -33.58 6.01 2.88
C LEU A 114 -34.64 4.91 2.72
N ARG A 115 -34.50 4.05 1.69
CA ARG A 115 -35.36 2.86 1.51
C ARG A 115 -35.23 1.86 2.67
N ASP A 116 -34.05 1.78 3.25
CA ASP A 116 -33.73 0.93 4.39
C ASP A 116 -34.23 1.50 5.75
N GLY A 117 -34.94 2.64 5.72
CA GLY A 117 -35.54 3.27 6.89
C GLY A 117 -34.60 4.21 7.65
N TRP A 118 -33.44 4.56 7.10
CA TRP A 118 -32.55 5.53 7.72
C TRP A 118 -33.18 6.93 7.71
N GLN A 119 -33.31 7.53 8.89
CA GLN A 119 -33.90 8.86 9.07
C GLN A 119 -32.82 9.83 9.57
N PRO A 120 -32.19 10.63 8.68
CA PRO A 120 -31.07 11.51 9.04
C PRO A 120 -31.39 12.52 10.14
N TRP A 121 -32.67 12.86 10.28
CA TRP A 121 -33.20 13.87 11.19
C TRP A 121 -33.53 13.35 12.60
N ARG A 122 -33.55 12.02 12.83
CA ARG A 122 -33.78 11.46 14.16
C ARG A 122 -32.46 11.24 14.89
N MET A 123 -31.97 12.29 15.55
CA MET A 123 -30.83 12.19 16.46
C MET A 123 -31.27 11.57 17.79
N GLN A 124 -31.27 10.24 17.88
CA GLN A 124 -31.40 9.54 19.16
C GLN A 124 -29.99 9.35 19.74
N ALA A 125 -29.64 10.19 20.71
CA ALA A 125 -28.41 10.03 21.48
C ALA A 125 -28.62 8.93 22.53
N ALA A 126 -28.21 7.69 22.20
CA ALA A 126 -28.12 6.65 23.20
C ALA A 126 -26.97 7.00 24.18
N PRO A 127 -27.24 7.17 25.48
CA PRO A 127 -26.20 7.49 26.45
C PRO A 127 -25.15 6.39 26.47
N GLY A 128 -23.88 6.76 26.33
CA GLY A 128 -22.75 5.82 26.34
C GLY A 128 -22.35 5.23 24.97
N ALA A 129 -23.19 5.32 23.93
CA ALA A 129 -22.87 4.77 22.60
C ALA A 129 -21.60 5.38 22.00
N GLY A 130 -21.37 6.68 22.19
CA GLY A 130 -20.13 7.34 21.73
C GLY A 130 -18.88 6.84 22.44
N ARG A 131 -18.97 6.54 23.75
CA ARG A 131 -17.84 6.01 24.53
C ARG A 131 -17.52 4.57 24.11
N GLU A 132 -18.53 3.75 23.91
CA GLU A 132 -18.35 2.38 23.41
C GLU A 132 -17.75 2.39 22.00
N LEU A 133 -18.26 3.25 21.12
CA LEU A 133 -17.74 3.42 19.76
C LEU A 133 -16.27 3.85 19.79
N LEU A 134 -15.91 4.84 20.62
CA LEU A 134 -14.53 5.33 20.73
C LEU A 134 -13.59 4.29 21.36
N GLN A 135 -14.05 3.49 22.32
CA GLN A 135 -13.26 2.41 22.92
C GLN A 135 -12.94 1.30 21.91
N ARG A 136 -13.89 0.97 21.02
CA ARG A 136 -13.70 -0.07 19.98
C ARG A 136 -12.92 0.45 18.76
N ILE A 137 -13.21 1.67 18.31
CA ILE A 137 -12.61 2.27 17.12
C ILE A 137 -11.26 2.92 17.43
N GLY A 138 -11.03 3.40 18.66
CA GLY A 138 -9.82 4.12 19.07
C GLY A 138 -8.52 3.38 18.75
N PRO A 139 -8.36 2.09 19.14
CA PRO A 139 -7.15 1.32 18.81
C PRO A 139 -6.93 1.15 17.30
N LEU A 140 -8.01 0.97 16.53
CA LEU A 140 -7.94 0.85 15.07
C LEU A 140 -7.55 2.19 14.44
N LEU A 141 -8.06 3.31 14.95
CA LEU A 141 -7.66 4.65 14.52
C LEU A 141 -6.20 4.91 14.86
N SER A 142 -5.71 4.54 16.05
CA SER A 142 -4.30 4.75 16.39
C SER A 142 -3.36 3.95 15.49
N SER A 143 -3.71 2.70 15.17
CA SER A 143 -2.94 1.88 14.22
C SER A 143 -2.96 2.50 12.83
N ASN A 144 -4.13 2.92 12.34
CA ASN A 144 -4.25 3.54 11.02
C ASN A 144 -3.52 4.89 10.95
N LEU A 145 -3.56 5.69 12.02
CA LEU A 145 -2.81 6.95 12.13
C LEU A 145 -1.30 6.72 12.11
N ALA A 146 -0.79 5.67 12.76
CA ALA A 146 0.62 5.32 12.70
C ALA A 146 1.04 4.95 11.27
N SER A 147 0.28 4.10 10.59
CA SER A 147 0.56 3.68 9.21
C SER A 147 0.50 4.84 8.22
N GLN A 148 -0.53 5.70 8.33
CA GLN A 148 -0.65 6.89 7.48
C GLN A 148 0.39 7.96 7.83
N GLY A 149 0.77 8.08 9.10
CA GLY A 149 1.85 8.95 9.57
C GLY A 149 3.19 8.55 8.96
N LEU A 150 3.51 7.27 8.90
CA LEU A 150 4.70 6.78 8.20
C LEU A 150 4.68 7.13 6.71
N ALA A 151 3.54 6.95 6.04
CA ALA A 151 3.39 7.35 4.63
C ALA A 151 3.55 8.87 4.43
N LEU A 152 3.10 9.69 5.39
CA LEU A 152 3.33 11.13 5.36
C LEU A 152 4.81 11.49 5.57
N LEU A 153 5.48 10.86 6.52
CA LEU A 153 6.92 11.04 6.75
C LEU A 153 7.74 10.66 5.51
N GLU A 154 7.34 9.59 4.82
CA GLU A 154 7.95 9.18 3.55
C GLU A 154 7.82 10.29 2.49
N ARG A 155 6.63 10.89 2.37
CA ARG A 155 6.38 11.99 1.42
C ARG A 155 7.12 13.27 1.82
N MET A 156 7.27 13.53 3.12
CA MET A 156 8.09 14.62 3.64
C MET A 156 9.55 14.44 3.26
N ALA A 157 10.12 13.25 3.53
CA ALA A 157 11.48 12.91 3.14
C ALA A 157 11.68 13.03 1.63
N ALA A 158 10.72 12.55 0.84
CA ALA A 158 10.75 12.67 -0.62
C ALA A 158 10.73 14.13 -1.10
N SER A 159 9.94 14.99 -0.47
CA SER A 159 9.86 16.41 -0.85
C SER A 159 11.19 17.15 -0.68
N LEU A 160 12.04 16.70 0.25
CA LEU A 160 13.36 17.28 0.51
C LEU A 160 14.42 16.90 -0.54
N LEU A 161 14.13 15.90 -1.37
CA LEU A 161 15.07 15.38 -2.38
C LEU A 161 14.98 16.08 -3.74
N GLY A 162 14.03 17.00 -3.91
CA GLY A 162 13.87 17.79 -5.13
C GLY A 162 12.47 17.70 -5.74
N GLU A 163 12.22 18.54 -6.73
CA GLU A 163 10.95 18.61 -7.44
C GLU A 163 10.62 17.29 -8.16
N GLY A 164 9.36 16.86 -8.11
CA GLY A 164 8.91 15.62 -8.73
C GLY A 164 9.18 14.32 -7.95
N ALA A 165 10.05 14.32 -6.94
CA ALA A 165 10.36 13.14 -6.11
C ALA A 165 9.11 12.47 -5.50
N VAL A 166 8.17 13.27 -4.99
CA VAL A 166 6.89 12.78 -4.44
C VAL A 166 6.03 12.11 -5.53
N THR A 167 6.07 12.63 -6.76
CA THR A 167 5.35 12.05 -7.91
C THR A 167 5.96 10.71 -8.29
N TRP A 168 7.29 10.63 -8.40
CA TRP A 168 8.02 9.40 -8.73
C TRP A 168 7.73 8.27 -7.74
N ILE A 169 7.75 8.55 -6.43
CA ILE A 169 7.45 7.55 -5.40
C ILE A 169 6.00 7.08 -5.49
N ASN A 170 5.04 8.00 -5.63
CA ASN A 170 3.63 7.65 -5.77
C ASN A 170 3.39 6.76 -6.99
N LEU A 171 4.09 7.05 -8.08
CA LEU A 171 3.98 6.32 -9.33
C LEU A 171 4.60 4.92 -9.24
N ALA A 172 5.82 4.81 -8.69
CA ALA A 172 6.45 3.52 -8.41
C ALA A 172 5.56 2.63 -7.54
N ARG A 173 4.94 3.21 -6.49
CA ARG A 173 4.05 2.48 -5.59
C ARG A 173 2.76 1.99 -6.27
N LYS A 174 2.23 2.74 -7.24
CA LYS A 174 1.09 2.28 -8.05
C LYS A 174 1.45 1.07 -8.89
N LEU A 175 2.62 1.06 -9.53
CA LEU A 175 3.08 -0.07 -10.35
C LEU A 175 3.29 -1.34 -9.51
N ILE A 176 3.82 -1.18 -8.29
CA ILE A 176 4.08 -2.27 -7.35
C ILE A 176 2.83 -2.95 -6.79
N ASN A 177 1.69 -2.25 -6.75
CA ASN A 177 0.44 -2.81 -6.24
C ASN A 177 -0.21 -3.85 -7.18
N LEU A 178 0.19 -3.93 -8.45
CA LEU A 178 -0.38 -4.87 -9.41
C LEU A 178 -0.07 -6.35 -9.06
N PRO A 179 1.18 -6.74 -8.75
CA PRO A 179 1.50 -8.10 -8.28
C PRO A 179 0.84 -8.50 -6.94
N LEU A 180 0.51 -7.54 -6.07
CA LEU A 180 0.00 -7.79 -4.72
C LEU A 180 -1.40 -8.44 -4.69
N ILE A 181 -2.18 -8.32 -5.76
CA ILE A 181 -3.54 -8.87 -5.85
C ILE A 181 -3.52 -10.41 -5.77
N ALA A 182 -2.55 -11.06 -6.42
CA ALA A 182 -2.41 -12.52 -6.37
C ALA A 182 -2.05 -13.02 -4.95
N LEU A 183 -1.27 -12.23 -4.20
CA LEU A 183 -0.89 -12.54 -2.83
C LEU A 183 -2.06 -12.44 -1.84
N MET A 184 -3.01 -11.54 -2.07
CA MET A 184 -4.18 -11.38 -1.19
C MET A 184 -5.05 -12.65 -1.17
N SER A 185 -5.29 -13.26 -2.32
CA SER A 185 -6.08 -14.49 -2.43
C SER A 185 -5.41 -15.67 -1.72
N LEU A 186 -4.10 -15.84 -1.89
CA LEU A 186 -3.31 -16.87 -1.20
C LEU A 186 -3.40 -16.71 0.33
N ASN A 187 -3.22 -15.47 0.79
CA ASN A 187 -3.27 -15.10 2.20
C ASN A 187 -4.62 -15.40 2.85
N GLN A 188 -5.74 -15.18 2.14
CA GLN A 188 -7.08 -15.48 2.64
C GLN A 188 -7.31 -16.99 2.82
N VAL A 189 -6.95 -17.79 1.82
CA VAL A 189 -7.11 -19.26 1.87
C VAL A 189 -6.27 -19.86 3.00
N LEU A 190 -5.00 -19.49 3.10
CA LEU A 190 -4.10 -20.01 4.13
C LEU A 190 -4.55 -19.63 5.54
N LEU A 191 -5.07 -18.41 5.75
CA LEU A 191 -5.63 -18.02 7.04
C LEU A 191 -6.82 -18.92 7.42
N GLY A 192 -7.73 -19.21 6.49
CA GLY A 192 -8.86 -20.10 6.73
C GLY A 192 -8.41 -21.50 7.17
N LEU A 193 -7.42 -22.08 6.48
CA LEU A 193 -6.87 -23.39 6.81
C LEU A 193 -6.11 -23.40 8.15
N MET A 194 -5.34 -22.34 8.44
CA MET A 194 -4.59 -22.21 9.70
C MET A 194 -5.49 -22.01 10.92
N SER A 195 -6.61 -21.29 10.78
CA SER A 195 -7.56 -21.08 11.87
C SER A 195 -8.32 -22.35 12.26
N GLY A 196 -8.47 -23.30 11.34
CA GLY A 196 -9.06 -24.62 11.59
C GLY A 196 -8.07 -25.70 12.05
N SER A 197 -6.78 -25.38 12.17
CA SER A 197 -5.72 -26.34 12.53
C SER A 197 -4.96 -25.88 13.78
N SER A 198 -4.29 -26.83 14.44
CA SER A 198 -3.52 -26.56 15.66
C SER A 198 -2.18 -27.31 15.66
N GLY A 199 -1.27 -26.88 16.53
CA GLY A 199 0.05 -27.52 16.72
C GLY A 199 0.87 -27.61 15.42
N GLU A 200 1.44 -28.80 15.18
CA GLU A 200 2.29 -29.11 14.02
C GLU A 200 1.57 -28.93 12.68
N GLN A 201 0.27 -29.23 12.60
CA GLN A 201 -0.48 -29.09 11.35
C GLN A 201 -0.55 -27.62 10.90
N ARG A 202 -0.70 -26.70 11.86
CA ARG A 202 -0.69 -25.26 11.57
C ARG A 202 0.71 -24.78 11.16
N LEU A 203 1.76 -25.34 11.77
CA LEU A 203 3.15 -25.03 11.42
C LEU A 203 3.50 -25.54 10.01
N ASP A 204 3.03 -26.72 9.62
CA ASP A 204 3.20 -27.26 8.28
C ASP A 204 2.47 -26.41 7.22
N LEU A 205 1.24 -25.97 7.53
CA LEU A 205 0.50 -25.02 6.69
C LEU A 205 1.24 -23.68 6.57
N LEU A 206 1.86 -23.18 7.64
CA LEU A 206 2.70 -21.99 7.58
C LEU A 206 3.92 -22.21 6.68
N ARG A 207 4.64 -23.33 6.82
CA ARG A 207 5.80 -23.66 5.97
C ARG A 207 5.41 -23.70 4.49
N LYS A 208 4.32 -24.41 4.16
CA LYS A 208 3.76 -24.47 2.80
C LYS A 208 3.32 -23.09 2.31
N GLY A 209 2.72 -22.29 3.18
CA GLY A 209 2.33 -20.92 2.90
C GLY A 209 3.53 -20.04 2.54
N LEU A 210 4.61 -20.10 3.33
CA LEU A 210 5.82 -19.32 3.12
C LEU A 210 6.57 -19.76 1.86
N SER A 211 6.62 -21.07 1.58
CA SER A 211 7.11 -21.60 0.31
C SER A 211 6.27 -21.09 -0.87
N SER A 212 4.94 -21.11 -0.76
CA SER A 212 4.05 -20.61 -1.81
C SER A 212 4.18 -19.10 -2.02
N ALA A 213 4.30 -18.33 -0.94
CA ALA A 213 4.55 -16.89 -1.04
C ALA A 213 5.87 -16.64 -1.77
N THR A 214 6.94 -17.35 -1.39
CA THR A 214 8.25 -17.22 -2.03
C THR A 214 8.22 -17.59 -3.51
N LEU A 215 7.52 -18.68 -3.85
CA LEU A 215 7.32 -19.14 -5.22
C LEU A 215 6.64 -18.08 -6.10
N LEU A 216 5.71 -17.30 -5.53
CA LEU A 216 5.01 -16.25 -6.27
C LEU A 216 5.79 -14.93 -6.27
N THR A 217 6.39 -14.55 -5.13
CA THR A 217 7.00 -13.23 -4.99
C THR A 217 8.37 -13.11 -5.62
N ILE A 218 9.23 -14.13 -5.53
CA ILE A 218 10.60 -14.00 -6.09
C ILE A 218 10.54 -13.76 -7.60
N PRO A 219 9.81 -14.58 -8.40
CA PRO A 219 9.68 -14.33 -9.82
C PRO A 219 9.06 -12.98 -10.15
N ALA A 220 8.04 -12.56 -9.39
CA ALA A 220 7.38 -11.28 -9.60
C ALA A 220 8.33 -10.10 -9.34
N VAL A 221 9.12 -10.14 -8.26
CA VAL A 221 10.10 -9.11 -7.93
C VAL A 221 11.22 -9.09 -8.96
N VAL A 222 11.76 -10.25 -9.35
CA VAL A 222 12.80 -10.33 -10.39
C VAL A 222 12.30 -9.82 -11.73
N GLY A 223 11.09 -10.20 -12.13
CA GLY A 223 10.45 -9.69 -13.34
C GLY A 223 10.23 -8.19 -13.28
N LEU A 224 9.80 -7.65 -12.12
CA LEU A 224 9.57 -6.22 -11.95
C LEU A 224 10.88 -5.40 -11.98
N ILE A 225 11.95 -5.90 -11.34
CA ILE A 225 13.29 -5.28 -11.42
C ILE A 225 13.80 -5.30 -12.86
N GLY A 226 13.70 -6.45 -13.53
CA GLY A 226 14.19 -6.60 -14.90
C GLY A 226 13.38 -5.81 -15.93
N ALA A 227 12.07 -5.69 -15.74
CA ALA A 227 11.17 -4.96 -16.63
C ALA A 227 11.00 -3.48 -16.25
N ALA A 228 11.67 -2.99 -15.19
CA ALA A 228 11.37 -1.68 -14.61
C ALA A 228 11.46 -0.55 -15.64
N ALA A 229 12.55 -0.48 -16.41
CA ALA A 229 12.75 0.55 -17.43
C ALA A 229 11.73 0.43 -18.58
N ALA A 230 11.48 -0.79 -19.06
CA ALA A 230 10.47 -1.03 -20.10
C ALA A 230 9.05 -0.64 -19.65
N LEU A 231 8.66 -0.95 -18.41
CA LEU A 231 7.35 -0.59 -17.84
C LEU A 231 7.20 0.93 -17.72
N VAL A 232 8.24 1.61 -17.23
CA VAL A 232 8.25 3.08 -17.14
C VAL A 232 8.10 3.69 -18.53
N HIS A 233 8.85 3.21 -19.52
CA HIS A 233 8.79 3.73 -20.88
C HIS A 233 7.44 3.48 -21.56
N LEU A 234 6.80 2.34 -21.31
CA LEU A 234 5.51 2.00 -21.93
C LEU A 234 4.32 2.71 -21.27
N LEU A 235 4.31 2.80 -19.94
CA LEU A 235 3.18 3.38 -19.22
C LEU A 235 3.29 4.90 -19.07
N LEU A 236 4.52 5.44 -19.07
CA LEU A 236 4.82 6.83 -18.74
C LEU A 236 5.87 7.43 -19.68
N PRO A 237 5.64 7.44 -21.01
CA PRO A 237 6.64 7.86 -21.99
C PRO A 237 7.15 9.30 -21.77
N ASP A 238 6.25 10.24 -21.44
CA ASP A 238 6.61 11.65 -21.20
C ASP A 238 7.47 11.87 -19.94
N GLN A 239 7.48 10.87 -19.06
CA GLN A 239 8.18 10.86 -17.79
C GLN A 239 9.37 9.88 -17.80
N ALA A 240 9.64 9.21 -18.93
CA ALA A 240 10.62 8.12 -18.99
C ALA A 240 12.05 8.60 -19.30
N ALA A 241 12.22 9.66 -20.10
CA ALA A 241 13.54 10.16 -20.49
C ALA A 241 14.30 10.70 -19.26
N ASP A 242 15.47 10.11 -18.96
CA ASP A 242 16.37 10.44 -17.85
C ASP A 242 15.76 10.47 -16.43
N SER A 243 14.64 9.77 -16.20
CA SER A 243 14.02 9.73 -14.87
C SER A 243 14.68 8.69 -13.94
N PRO A 244 14.77 8.96 -12.61
CA PRO A 244 15.21 7.97 -11.62
C PRO A 244 14.15 6.89 -11.35
N LEU A 245 13.01 6.91 -12.05
CA LEU A 245 11.85 6.06 -11.78
C LEU A 245 12.11 4.56 -11.99
N PRO A 246 12.83 4.09 -13.02
CA PRO A 246 13.13 2.67 -13.20
C PRO A 246 13.92 2.08 -12.03
N GLU A 247 14.97 2.79 -11.60
CA GLU A 247 15.79 2.38 -10.46
C GLU A 247 14.99 2.41 -9.15
N LEU A 248 14.18 3.45 -8.97
CA LEU A 248 13.29 3.57 -7.82
C LEU A 248 12.28 2.42 -7.76
N LEU A 249 11.68 2.06 -8.91
CA LEU A 249 10.75 0.95 -9.04
C LEU A 249 11.43 -0.39 -8.69
N ALA A 250 12.66 -0.60 -9.16
CA ALA A 250 13.45 -1.79 -8.82
C ALA A 250 13.69 -1.87 -7.30
N TRP A 251 14.11 -0.79 -6.65
CA TRP A 251 14.33 -0.78 -5.20
C TRP A 251 13.05 -0.97 -4.38
N PHE A 252 11.94 -0.33 -4.75
CA PHE A 252 10.67 -0.50 -4.05
C PHE A 252 10.00 -1.87 -4.29
N SER A 253 10.47 -2.66 -5.26
CA SER A 253 10.01 -4.04 -5.44
C SER A 253 10.58 -4.99 -4.39
N VAL A 254 11.77 -4.72 -3.83
CA VAL A 254 12.45 -5.60 -2.86
C VAL A 254 11.63 -5.83 -1.58
N PRO A 255 11.03 -4.80 -0.94
CA PRO A 255 10.14 -4.98 0.21
C PRO A 255 8.97 -5.96 -0.01
N LEU A 256 8.52 -6.18 -1.25
CA LEU A 256 7.38 -7.06 -1.53
C LEU A 256 7.59 -8.49 -1.03
N MET A 257 8.78 -9.05 -1.25
CA MET A 257 9.09 -10.41 -0.83
C MET A 257 8.99 -10.54 0.69
N PHE A 258 9.61 -9.62 1.42
CA PHE A 258 9.60 -9.63 2.89
C PHE A 258 8.19 -9.30 3.44
N GLY A 259 7.47 -8.39 2.79
CA GLY A 259 6.10 -8.03 3.15
C GLY A 259 5.14 -9.22 3.02
N ALA A 260 5.31 -10.05 2.00
CA ALA A 260 4.53 -11.28 1.82
C ALA A 260 4.75 -12.29 2.95
N TRP A 261 6.01 -12.46 3.36
CA TRP A 261 6.36 -13.27 4.52
C TRP A 261 5.74 -12.72 5.80
N ASN A 262 5.86 -11.41 6.04
CA ASN A 262 5.30 -10.76 7.22
C ASN A 262 3.78 -10.92 7.30
N ALA A 263 3.08 -10.81 6.16
CA ALA A 263 1.64 -11.00 6.10
C ALA A 263 1.21 -12.42 6.52
N LEU A 264 1.96 -13.45 6.11
CA LEU A 264 1.70 -14.83 6.53
C LEU A 264 2.06 -15.09 8.00
N LEU A 265 3.20 -14.56 8.45
CA LEU A 265 3.63 -14.66 9.85
C LEU A 265 2.67 -13.96 10.81
N ALA A 266 2.09 -12.83 10.40
CA ALA A 266 1.04 -12.14 11.15
C ALA A 266 -0.25 -12.97 11.19
N ARG A 267 -0.64 -13.59 10.07
CA ARG A 267 -1.82 -14.48 10.00
C ARG A 267 -1.68 -15.73 10.85
N TYR A 268 -0.47 -16.27 11.00
CA TYR A 268 -0.21 -17.39 11.91
C TYR A 268 -0.47 -17.01 13.38
N ALA A 269 -0.08 -15.81 13.80
CA ALA A 269 -0.41 -15.28 15.12
C ALA A 269 -1.91 -14.99 15.29
N TYR A 270 -2.55 -14.42 14.26
CA TYR A 270 -4.00 -14.19 14.27
C TYR A 270 -4.81 -15.49 14.38
N ALA A 271 -4.38 -16.56 13.69
CA ALA A 271 -4.96 -17.89 13.82
C ALA A 271 -4.75 -18.49 15.23
N ALA A 272 -3.77 -18.00 16.00
CA ALA A 272 -3.57 -18.36 17.40
C ALA A 272 -4.37 -17.47 18.38
N GLY A 273 -5.14 -16.50 17.88
CA GLY A 273 -5.90 -15.54 18.68
C GLY A 273 -5.10 -14.33 19.17
N ASP A 274 -3.81 -14.22 18.82
CA ASP A 274 -2.96 -13.08 19.21
C ASP A 274 -2.95 -12.00 18.12
N THR A 275 -3.71 -10.93 18.37
CA THR A 275 -3.79 -9.76 17.49
C THR A 275 -2.83 -8.64 17.86
N ARG A 276 -2.28 -8.65 19.08
CA ARG A 276 -1.45 -7.57 19.61
C ARG A 276 0.01 -7.74 19.25
N MET A 277 0.51 -8.99 19.27
CA MET A 277 1.90 -9.28 18.95
C MET A 277 2.27 -8.87 17.51
N PRO A 278 1.47 -9.20 16.47
CA PRO A 278 1.80 -8.78 15.10
C PRO A 278 1.79 -7.26 14.94
N LEU A 279 0.79 -6.59 15.51
CA LEU A 279 0.68 -5.14 15.50
C LEU A 279 1.92 -4.47 16.13
N ASN A 280 2.37 -4.95 17.29
CA ASN A 280 3.55 -4.40 17.95
C ASN A 280 4.84 -4.62 17.14
N CYS A 281 4.95 -5.74 16.42
CA CYS A 281 6.09 -6.00 15.53
C CYS A 281 6.05 -5.08 14.30
N GLU A 282 4.89 -4.88 13.70
CA GLU A 282 4.70 -3.94 12.59
C GLU A 282 5.03 -2.52 13.00
N LEU A 283 4.53 -2.06 14.16
CA LEU A 283 4.84 -0.73 14.70
C LEU A 283 6.34 -0.54 14.96
N ALA A 284 7.04 -1.56 15.46
CA ALA A 284 8.49 -1.50 15.66
C ALA A 284 9.25 -1.39 14.33
N GLY A 285 8.85 -2.14 13.30
CA GLY A 285 9.43 -2.00 11.95
C GLY A 285 9.12 -0.67 11.29
N SER A 286 7.88 -0.17 11.43
CA SER A 286 7.48 1.16 10.99
C SER A 286 8.25 2.27 11.71
N LEU A 287 8.53 2.12 13.00
CA LEU A 287 9.35 3.05 13.76
C LEU A 287 10.80 3.06 13.24
N LEU A 288 11.41 1.90 12.99
CA LEU A 288 12.73 1.84 12.38
C LEU A 288 12.73 2.50 10.99
N ASN A 289 11.73 2.23 10.17
CA ASN A 289 11.57 2.88 8.87
C ASN A 289 11.51 4.42 9.02
N ALA A 290 10.68 4.92 9.93
CA ALA A 290 10.58 6.35 10.22
C ALA A 290 11.91 6.97 10.66
N LEU A 291 12.67 6.29 11.54
CA LEU A 291 13.98 6.75 11.99
C LEU A 291 15.00 6.77 10.83
N LEU A 292 15.00 5.75 9.97
CA LEU A 292 15.89 5.71 8.82
C LEU A 292 15.50 6.73 7.76
N LEU A 293 14.22 7.02 7.57
CA LEU A 293 13.74 8.09 6.67
C LEU A 293 14.27 9.47 7.07
N ALA A 294 14.61 9.69 8.34
CA ALA A 294 15.21 10.95 8.78
C ALA A 294 16.69 11.09 8.38
N ALA A 295 17.40 10.00 8.09
CA ALA A 295 18.85 10.00 7.84
C ALA A 295 19.23 9.50 6.45
N LEU A 296 18.76 8.32 6.03
CA LEU A 296 19.17 7.66 4.79
C LEU A 296 18.92 8.48 3.52
N PRO A 297 17.77 9.16 3.36
CA PRO A 297 17.51 9.97 2.17
C PRO A 297 18.53 11.09 1.98
N TYR A 298 19.10 11.64 3.05
CA TYR A 298 20.12 12.69 2.96
C TYR A 298 21.42 12.19 2.30
N PHE A 299 21.79 10.93 2.53
CA PHE A 299 23.03 10.35 2.00
C PHE A 299 22.84 9.62 0.67
N LEU A 300 21.68 8.99 0.46
CA LEU A 300 21.43 8.06 -0.64
C LEU A 300 20.31 8.53 -1.59
N GLY A 301 19.78 9.74 -1.38
CA GLY A 301 18.69 10.28 -2.18
C GLY A 301 17.42 9.44 -2.13
N LEU A 302 16.76 9.28 -3.29
CA LEU A 302 15.49 8.55 -3.44
C LEU A 302 15.61 7.07 -3.03
N ILE A 303 16.79 6.46 -3.26
CA ILE A 303 17.07 5.06 -2.89
C ILE A 303 17.07 4.89 -1.38
N GLY A 304 17.49 5.92 -0.63
CA GLY A 304 17.47 5.92 0.84
C GLY A 304 16.07 5.68 1.42
N ILE A 305 15.02 6.14 0.72
CA ILE A 305 13.63 5.92 1.12
C ILE A 305 13.25 4.45 0.97
N ALA A 306 13.59 3.83 -0.15
CA ALA A 306 13.32 2.41 -0.38
C ALA A 306 14.12 1.52 0.59
N LEU A 307 15.38 1.86 0.87
CA LEU A 307 16.22 1.15 1.85
C LEU A 307 15.65 1.24 3.28
N ALA A 308 15.16 2.42 3.69
CA ALA A 308 14.47 2.56 4.98
C ALA A 308 13.27 1.62 5.09
N ALA A 309 12.48 1.50 4.01
CA ALA A 309 11.36 0.55 3.94
C ALA A 309 11.82 -0.91 4.01
N ILE A 310 12.90 -1.28 3.30
CA ILE A 310 13.48 -2.64 3.35
C ILE A 310 13.89 -3.00 4.78
N CYS A 311 14.64 -2.11 5.45
CA CYS A 311 15.07 -2.32 6.84
C CYS A 311 13.89 -2.49 7.80
N GLY A 312 12.86 -1.64 7.66
CA GLY A 312 11.64 -1.75 8.48
C GLY A 312 10.92 -3.08 8.29
N VAL A 313 10.72 -3.52 7.05
CA VAL A 313 10.03 -4.78 6.75
C VAL A 313 10.86 -6.00 7.19
N ILE A 314 12.19 -5.98 7.05
CA ILE A 314 13.08 -7.04 7.56
C ILE A 314 12.99 -7.13 9.09
N LEU A 315 13.04 -5.99 9.80
CA LEU A 315 12.91 -5.96 11.25
C LEU A 315 11.57 -6.57 11.69
N THR A 316 10.46 -6.17 11.05
CA THR A 316 9.13 -6.74 11.34
C THR A 316 9.13 -8.27 11.20
N GLY A 317 9.70 -8.79 10.12
CA GLY A 317 9.77 -10.24 9.89
C GLY A 317 10.62 -10.98 10.93
N LEU A 318 11.78 -10.43 11.28
CA LEU A 318 12.65 -10.99 12.31
C LEU A 318 11.97 -10.98 13.69
N LEU A 319 11.28 -9.90 14.05
CA LEU A 319 10.53 -9.81 15.30
C LEU A 319 9.37 -10.79 15.35
N LEU A 320 8.60 -10.91 14.25
CA LEU A 320 7.52 -11.90 14.13
C LEU A 320 8.03 -13.32 14.28
N MET A 321 9.14 -13.67 13.62
CA MET A 321 9.75 -15.00 13.74
C MET A 321 10.31 -15.25 15.14
N ARG A 322 10.96 -14.26 15.75
CA ARG A 322 11.55 -14.38 17.09
C ARG A 322 10.49 -14.55 18.17
N ARG A 323 9.44 -13.70 18.17
CA ARG A 323 8.34 -13.74 19.14
C ARG A 323 7.54 -15.03 19.08
N GLN A 324 7.42 -15.61 17.89
CA GLN A 324 6.71 -16.87 17.66
C GLN A 324 7.62 -18.11 17.71
N GLN A 325 8.90 -17.94 18.08
CA GLN A 325 9.92 -19.00 18.12
C GLN A 325 10.09 -19.77 16.80
N LEU A 326 9.81 -19.13 15.67
CA LEU A 326 9.84 -19.72 14.32
C LEU A 326 11.23 -19.69 13.67
N LEU A 327 12.21 -18.99 14.27
CA LEU A 327 13.55 -18.78 13.69
C LEU A 327 14.30 -20.09 13.35
N GLY A 328 14.06 -21.17 14.11
CA GLY A 328 14.61 -22.50 13.85
C GLY A 328 13.64 -23.47 13.18
N LEU A 329 12.35 -23.12 13.11
CA LEU A 329 11.30 -24.01 12.60
C LEU A 329 10.96 -23.74 11.13
N VAL A 330 11.31 -22.56 10.62
CA VAL A 330 11.00 -22.11 9.27
C VAL A 330 12.30 -21.93 8.47
N PRO A 331 12.36 -22.39 7.21
CA PRO A 331 13.55 -22.27 6.36
C PRO A 331 13.79 -20.85 5.81
N TRP A 332 13.70 -19.82 6.64
CA TRP A 332 13.78 -18.41 6.20
C TRP A 332 15.10 -18.05 5.51
N ARG A 333 16.23 -18.60 5.99
CA ARG A 333 17.56 -18.33 5.44
C ARG A 333 17.68 -18.71 3.97
N SER A 334 17.24 -19.91 3.60
CA SER A 334 17.34 -20.37 2.21
C SER A 334 16.46 -19.54 1.28
N HIS A 335 15.23 -19.24 1.71
CA HIS A 335 14.27 -18.49 0.89
C HIS A 335 14.73 -17.05 0.68
N TRP A 336 15.24 -16.39 1.73
CA TRP A 336 15.74 -15.02 1.62
C TRP A 336 17.04 -14.94 0.82
N LEU A 337 17.95 -15.91 0.97
CA LEU A 337 19.18 -15.97 0.16
C LEU A 337 18.88 -16.18 -1.32
N ILE A 338 17.93 -17.07 -1.67
CA ILE A 338 17.51 -17.28 -3.05
C ILE A 338 16.85 -16.02 -3.62
N GLY A 339 16.02 -15.35 -2.82
CA GLY A 339 15.41 -14.07 -3.19
C GLY A 339 16.46 -13.00 -3.49
N LEU A 340 17.43 -12.81 -2.59
CA LEU A 340 18.53 -11.87 -2.78
C LEU A 340 19.38 -12.23 -4.01
N GLY A 341 19.68 -13.50 -4.22
CA GLY A 341 20.41 -13.97 -5.40
C GLY A 341 19.64 -13.69 -6.70
N GLY A 342 18.34 -13.96 -6.73
CA GLY A 342 17.48 -13.66 -7.88
C GLY A 342 17.41 -12.16 -8.18
N MET A 343 17.24 -11.34 -7.15
CA MET A 343 17.21 -9.87 -7.30
C MET A 343 18.56 -9.32 -7.80
N ALA A 344 19.68 -9.85 -7.29
CA ALA A 344 21.01 -9.46 -7.74
C ALA A 344 21.26 -9.84 -9.20
N LEU A 345 20.85 -11.03 -9.63
CA LEU A 345 20.90 -11.44 -11.04
C LEU A 345 20.05 -10.53 -11.93
N ALA A 346 18.85 -10.16 -11.48
CA ALA A 346 17.99 -9.25 -12.22
C ALA A 346 18.62 -7.85 -12.38
N ALA A 347 19.18 -7.32 -11.30
CA ALA A 347 19.84 -6.02 -11.30
C ALA A 347 21.10 -6.01 -12.20
N LEU A 348 21.88 -7.09 -12.21
CA LEU A 348 23.13 -7.16 -12.99
C LEU A 348 22.91 -7.47 -14.48
N PHE A 349 21.95 -8.32 -14.83
CA PHE A 349 21.80 -8.83 -16.20
C PHE A 349 20.60 -8.26 -16.95
N LEU A 350 19.52 -7.89 -16.27
CA LEU A 350 18.28 -7.43 -16.93
C LEU A 350 18.14 -5.91 -16.91
N HIS A 351 18.55 -5.25 -15.83
CA HIS A 351 18.47 -3.80 -15.69
C HIS A 351 19.34 -3.00 -16.71
N PRO A 352 20.57 -3.40 -17.07
CA PRO A 352 21.40 -2.64 -18.00
C PRO A 352 21.02 -2.82 -19.49
N LEU A 353 19.99 -3.62 -19.80
CA LEU A 353 19.52 -3.80 -21.18
C LEU A 353 18.80 -2.53 -21.66
N THR A 354 19.28 -1.96 -22.77
CA THR A 354 18.75 -0.71 -23.34
C THR A 354 17.56 -0.92 -24.31
N SER A 355 17.35 -2.15 -24.78
CA SER A 355 16.27 -2.47 -25.72
C SER A 355 15.00 -2.88 -24.98
N ILE A 356 13.92 -2.09 -25.14
CA ILE A 356 12.62 -2.26 -24.46
C ILE A 356 12.05 -3.68 -24.65
N TRP A 357 11.98 -4.16 -25.89
CA TRP A 357 11.37 -5.46 -26.21
C TRP A 357 12.19 -6.65 -25.70
N TRP A 358 13.51 -6.55 -25.78
CA TRP A 358 14.41 -7.56 -25.22
C TRP A 358 14.38 -7.56 -23.70
N GLN A 359 14.38 -6.39 -23.08
CA GLN A 359 14.29 -6.26 -21.63
C GLN A 359 12.98 -6.85 -21.10
N LEU A 360 11.85 -6.59 -21.77
CA LEU A 360 10.54 -7.11 -21.36
C LEU A 360 10.41 -8.62 -21.62
N GLY A 361 10.91 -9.10 -22.77
CA GLY A 361 10.89 -10.52 -23.12
C GLY A 361 11.80 -11.37 -22.23
N LEU A 362 13.02 -10.90 -21.98
CA LEU A 362 14.04 -11.63 -21.22
C LEU A 362 13.76 -11.58 -19.70
N SER A 363 13.20 -10.48 -19.20
CA SER A 363 12.71 -10.40 -17.81
C SER A 363 11.49 -11.30 -17.58
N SER A 364 10.55 -11.35 -18.52
CA SER A 364 9.41 -12.29 -18.47
C SER A 364 9.87 -13.75 -18.54
N ALA A 365 10.82 -14.06 -19.43
CA ALA A 365 11.41 -15.40 -19.55
C ALA A 365 12.19 -15.80 -18.29
N CYS A 366 12.99 -14.89 -17.73
CA CYS A 366 13.72 -15.12 -16.48
C CYS A 366 12.77 -15.33 -15.30
N GLY A 367 11.71 -14.53 -15.20
CA GLY A 367 10.65 -14.72 -14.21
C GLY A 367 9.97 -16.10 -14.34
N LEU A 368 9.59 -16.49 -15.56
CA LEU A 368 9.01 -17.82 -15.80
C LEU A 368 9.96 -18.96 -15.46
N LEU A 369 11.23 -18.86 -15.84
CA LEU A 369 12.25 -19.85 -15.50
C LEU A 369 12.45 -19.96 -13.99
N LEU A 370 12.55 -18.84 -13.28
CA LEU A 370 12.64 -18.83 -11.82
C LEU A 370 11.40 -19.43 -11.16
N LEU A 371 10.21 -19.15 -11.70
CA LEU A 371 8.96 -19.75 -11.23
C LEU A 371 9.01 -21.27 -11.39
N LEU A 372 9.44 -21.77 -12.56
CA LEU A 372 9.56 -23.22 -12.82
C LEU A 372 10.61 -23.89 -11.93
N ILE A 373 11.77 -23.25 -11.72
CA ILE A 373 12.83 -23.77 -10.84
C ILE A 373 12.36 -23.82 -9.39
N LEU A 374 11.76 -22.74 -8.89
CA LEU A 374 11.23 -22.67 -7.53
C LEU A 374 10.06 -23.64 -7.34
N ALA A 375 9.20 -23.80 -8.36
CA ALA A 375 8.12 -24.78 -8.40
C ALA A 375 8.67 -26.20 -8.25
N ALA A 376 9.72 -26.54 -8.99
CA ALA A 376 10.38 -27.84 -8.95
C ALA A 376 11.10 -28.11 -7.63
N TRP A 377 11.63 -27.07 -6.97
CA TRP A 377 12.37 -27.17 -5.71
C TRP A 377 11.45 -27.17 -4.47
N LEU A 378 10.55 -26.20 -4.35
CA LEU A 378 9.69 -26.03 -3.16
C LEU A 378 8.53 -27.01 -3.12
N ARG A 379 7.97 -27.37 -4.29
CA ARG A 379 6.83 -28.29 -4.45
C ARG A 379 5.74 -28.13 -3.38
N PRO A 380 5.23 -26.92 -3.11
CA PRO A 380 4.34 -26.67 -1.96
C PRO A 380 3.02 -27.44 -1.99
N TRP A 381 2.61 -27.95 -3.18
CA TRP A 381 1.41 -28.76 -3.37
C TRP A 381 1.59 -30.26 -3.08
N ARG A 382 2.80 -30.76 -2.87
CA ARG A 382 2.98 -32.16 -2.48
C ARG A 382 2.62 -32.33 -1.01
N GLN A 383 1.61 -33.16 -0.73
CA GLN A 383 1.40 -33.67 0.62
C GLN A 383 2.55 -34.61 0.93
N ASN A 384 3.38 -34.28 1.92
CA ASN A 384 4.27 -35.26 2.52
C ASN A 384 3.39 -36.28 3.23
N LEU A 385 3.07 -37.37 2.51
CA LEU A 385 2.62 -38.62 3.10
C LEU A 385 3.86 -39.26 3.74
N THR A 386 4.11 -38.92 5.01
CA THR A 386 4.95 -39.72 5.90
C THR A 386 4.28 -39.76 7.25
#